data_AF-A0A1R4HI99-F1
#
_entry.id   AF-A0A1R4HI99-F1
#
_cell.length_a   1.000
_cell.length_b   1.000
_cell.length_c   1.000
_cell.angle_alpha   90.00
_cell.angle_beta   90.00
_cell.angle_gamma   90.00
#
_symmetry.space_group_name_H-M   'P 1'
#
loop_
_entity.id
_entity.type
_entity.pdbx_description
1 polymer ?
#
loop_
_entity_poly.entity_id
_entity_poly.type
_entity_poly.pdbx_seq_one_letter_code
_entity_poly.pdbx_strand_id
1 'polypeptide(L)' 'MKKNKLVRVNLCEEIRNDAAASYWLKAALDSALKRDPVDAVTDAEVLVMALRERCTGAFSKLPAFLFQAK' A
#
# COMPACT_ATOMS: atom_id res chain seq x y z
N MET A 1 4.35 8.21 -33.91
CA MET A 1 4.40 7.83 -32.49
C MET A 1 3.97 9.00 -31.63
N LYS A 2 2.80 8.93 -30.99
CA LYS A 2 2.40 9.93 -29.99
C LYS A 2 3.34 9.78 -28.80
N LYS A 3 4.13 10.82 -28.49
CA LYS A 3 4.98 10.81 -27.29
C LYS A 3 4.04 10.71 -26.08
N ASN A 4 4.12 9.62 -25.33
CA ASN A 4 3.36 9.48 -24.09
C ASN A 4 3.79 10.61 -23.16
N LYS A 5 2.93 11.61 -23.00
CA LYS A 5 3.14 12.71 -22.06
C LYS A 5 2.97 12.12 -20.67
N LEU A 6 4.08 11.93 -19.94
CA LEU A 6 4.04 11.58 -18.54
C LEU A 6 3.42 12.77 -17.81
N VAL A 7 2.21 12.58 -17.30
CA VAL A 7 1.51 13.57 -16.46
C VAL A 7 1.86 13.24 -15.02
N ARG A 8 2.18 14.27 -14.23
CA ARG A 8 2.32 14.12 -12.79
C ARG A 8 0.93 13.87 -12.21
N VAL A 9 0.74 12.73 -11.58
CA VAL A 9 -0.53 12.32 -10.99
C VAL A 9 -0.37 12.18 -9.49
N ASN A 10 -1.38 12.61 -8.73
CA ASN A 10 -1.47 12.31 -7.31
C ASN A 10 -2.19 10.97 -7.14
N LEU A 11 -1.43 9.88 -7.06
CA LEU A 11 -1.99 8.51 -7.01
C LEU A 11 -2.96 8.31 -5.84
N CYS A 12 -2.76 8.99 -4.71
CA CYS A 12 -3.66 8.89 -3.56
C CYS A 12 -5.05 9.49 -3.86
N GLU A 13 -5.11 10.54 -4.67
CA GLU A 13 -6.38 11.13 -5.12
C GLU A 13 -7.05 10.24 -6.17
N GLU A 14 -6.28 9.67 -7.10
CA GLU A 14 -6.81 8.73 -8.10
C GLU A 14 -7.48 7.52 -7.44
N ILE A 15 -6.82 6.90 -6.45
CA ILE A 15 -7.39 5.74 -5.73
C ILE A 15 -8.69 6.11 -5.01
N ARG A 16 -8.76 7.30 -4.39
CA ARG A 16 -9.97 7.74 -3.67
C ARG A 16 -11.13 8.01 -4.64
N ASN A 17 -10.85 8.65 -5.77
CA ASN A 17 -11.85 9.04 -6.75
C ASN A 17 -12.25 7.92 -7.72
N ASP A 18 -11.43 6.87 -7.86
CA ASP A 18 -11.74 5.72 -8.71
C ASP A 18 -12.92 4.92 -8.15
N ALA A 19 -14.06 4.93 -8.86
CA ALA A 19 -15.25 4.16 -8.48
C ALA A 19 -15.05 2.63 -8.55
N ALA A 20 -14.07 2.15 -9.32
CA ALA A 20 -13.73 0.73 -9.43
C ALA A 20 -12.77 0.27 -8.33
N ALA A 21 -12.10 1.19 -7.63
CA ALA A 21 -11.24 0.85 -6.49
C ALA A 21 -12.09 0.30 -5.34
N SER A 22 -11.60 -0.80 -4.73
CA SER A 22 -12.34 -1.46 -3.65
C SER A 22 -12.47 -0.59 -2.41
N TYR A 23 -13.59 -0.73 -1.69
CA TYR A 23 -13.80 -0.03 -0.42
C TYR A 23 -12.69 -0.30 0.59
N TRP A 24 -12.16 -1.53 0.61
CA TRP A 24 -11.06 -1.90 1.49
C TRP A 24 -9.78 -1.11 1.17
N LEU A 25 -9.43 -0.97 -0.13
CA LEU A 25 -8.25 -0.21 -0.55
C LEU A 25 -8.37 1.27 -0.19
N LYS A 26 -9.55 1.87 -0.41
CA LYS A 26 -9.81 3.27 -0.05
C LYS A 26 -9.70 3.49 1.45
N ALA A 27 -10.33 2.64 2.26
CA ALA A 27 -10.25 2.73 3.72
C ALA A 27 -8.83 2.52 4.27
N ALA A 28 -8.08 1.57 3.68
CA ALA A 28 -6.67 1.35 4.05
C ALA A 28 -5.82 2.58 3.73
N LEU A 29 -6.02 3.21 2.56
CA LEU A 29 -5.34 4.44 2.18
C LEU A 29 -5.69 5.61 3.11
N ASP A 30 -6.97 5.80 3.43
CA ASP A 30 -7.43 6.87 4.34
C ASP A 30 -6.86 6.71 5.75
N SER A 31 -6.65 5.47 6.20
CA SER A 31 -5.98 5.18 7.48
C SER A 31 -4.48 5.47 7.39
N ALA A 32 -3.81 5.03 6.32
CA ALA A 32 -2.38 5.24 6.10
C ALA A 32 -2.01 6.73 6.02
N LEU A 33 -2.84 7.57 5.39
CA LEU A 33 -2.61 9.01 5.25
C LEU A 33 -2.63 9.79 6.58
N LYS A 34 -3.13 9.18 7.68
CA LYS A 34 -3.15 9.78 9.02
C LYS A 34 -1.93 9.43 9.86
N ARG A 35 -1.05 8.55 9.38
CA ARG A 35 0.13 8.07 10.08
C ARG A 35 1.39 8.80 9.60
N ASP A 36 2.49 8.61 10.32
CA ASP A 36 3.81 8.95 9.81
C ASP A 36 4.05 8.21 8.48
N PRO A 37 4.51 8.89 7.40
CA PRO A 37 4.66 8.27 6.09
C PRO A 37 5.63 7.07 6.07
N VAL A 38 6.68 7.09 6.90
CA VAL A 38 7.66 5.99 6.96
C VAL A 38 7.01 4.76 7.61
N ASP A 39 6.30 4.96 8.71
CA ASP A 39 5.58 3.88 9.39
C ASP A 39 4.43 3.34 8.52
N ALA A 40 3.71 4.19 7.80
CA ALA A 40 2.61 3.78 6.92
C ALA A 40 3.09 2.89 5.75
N VAL A 41 4.22 3.21 5.13
CA VAL A 41 4.82 2.38 4.08
C VAL A 41 5.28 1.04 4.65
N THR A 42 5.93 1.06 5.81
CA THR A 42 6.41 -0.15 6.48
C THR A 42 5.26 -1.11 6.81
N ASP A 43 4.16 -0.58 7.37
CA ASP A 43 2.96 -1.38 7.68
C ASP A 43 2.32 -1.95 6.41
N ALA A 44 2.29 -1.17 5.31
CA ALA A 44 1.76 -1.63 4.04
C ALA A 44 2.60 -2.76 3.43
N GLU A 45 3.93 -2.71 3.55
CA GLU A 45 4.82 -3.79 3.10
C GLU A 45 4.57 -5.09 3.88
N VAL A 46 4.45 -4.99 5.21
CA VAL A 46 4.09 -6.13 6.07
C VAL A 46 2.74 -6.71 5.66
N LEU A 47 1.74 -5.86 5.41
CA LEU A 47 0.42 -6.28 4.97
C LEU A 47 0.46 -7.01 3.62
N VAL A 48 1.23 -6.51 2.66
CA VAL A 48 1.42 -7.17 1.36
C VAL A 48 2.03 -8.56 1.53
N MET A 49 3.02 -8.71 2.41
CA MET A 49 3.62 -10.01 2.70
C MET A 49 2.60 -10.98 3.31
N ALA A 50 1.83 -10.54 4.32
CA ALA A 50 0.79 -11.35 4.94
C ALA A 50 -0.31 -11.78 3.96
N LEU A 51 -0.75 -10.87 3.07
CA LEU A 51 -1.76 -11.18 2.06
C LEU A 51 -1.23 -12.16 1.00
N ARG A 52 0.05 -12.04 0.61
CA ARG A 52 0.69 -13.00 -0.31
C ARG A 52 0.82 -14.39 0.30
N GLU A 53 1.24 -14.47 1.56
CA GLU A 53 1.28 -15.71 2.32
C GLU A 53 -0.11 -16.36 2.37
N ARG A 54 -1.14 -15.59 2.73
CA ARG A 54 -2.53 -16.07 2.72
C ARG A 54 -2.98 -16.55 1.34
N CYS A 55 -2.57 -15.86 0.27
CA CYS A 55 -2.97 -16.21 -1.10
C CYS A 55 -2.27 -17.46 -1.64
N THR A 56 -1.02 -17.71 -1.22
CA THR A 56 -0.18 -18.78 -1.77
C THR A 56 -0.05 -19.99 -0.83
N GLY A 57 -0.38 -19.83 0.45
CA GLY A 57 -0.13 -20.81 1.50
C GLY A 57 1.35 -20.94 1.91
N ALA A 58 2.23 -20.07 1.40
CA ALA A 58 3.66 -20.09 1.70
C ALA A 58 4.01 -19.14 2.85
N PHE A 59 4.87 -19.58 3.78
CA PHE A 59 5.32 -18.74 4.89
C PHE A 59 6.38 -17.72 4.46
N SER A 60 6.15 -16.46 4.82
CA SER A 60 7.07 -15.36 4.55
C SER A 60 8.10 -15.20 5.67
N LYS A 61 9.36 -14.91 5.32
CA LYS A 61 10.37 -14.47 6.29
C LYS A 61 10.34 -12.95 6.38
N LEU A 62 10.01 -12.42 7.55
CA LEU A 62 10.01 -10.99 7.80
C LEU A 62 11.39 -10.55 8.30
N PRO A 63 11.95 -9.43 7.80
CA PRO A 63 13.14 -8.85 8.39
C PRO A 63 12.85 -8.29 9.79
N ALA A 64 13.79 -8.50 10.71
CA ALA A 64 13.61 -8.22 12.13
C ALA A 64 13.32 -6.74 12.46
N PHE A 65 13.76 -5.81 11.61
CA PHE A 65 13.52 -4.38 11.81
C PHE A 65 12.04 -3.97 11.69
N LEU A 66 11.18 -4.81 11.07
CA LEU A 66 9.74 -4.54 10.95
C LEU A 66 8.98 -4.64 12.28
N PHE A 67 9.60 -5.23 13.31
CA PHE A 67 9.00 -5.40 14.65
C PHE A 67 9.70 -4.56 15.72
N GLN A 68 10.66 -3.72 15.33
CA GLN A 68 11.28 -2.80 16.27
C GLN A 68 10.26 -1.67 16.52
N ALA A 69 9.46 -1.87 17.56
CA ALA A 69 8.63 -0.83 18.15
C ALA A 69 9.52 0.38 18.45
N LYS A 70 9.13 1.55 17.94
CA LYS A 70 9.63 2.84 18.44
C LYS A 70 9.18 3.05 19.87
#